data_AF-A0A1G5FWQ1-F1
#
_entry.id   AF-A0A1G5FWQ1-F1
#
_cell.length_a   1.000
_cell.length_b   1.000
_cell.length_c   1.000
_cell.angle_alpha   90.00
_cell.angle_beta   90.00
_cell.angle_gamma   90.00
#
_symmetry.space_group_name_H-M   'P 1'
#
loop_
_entity.id
_entity.type
_entity.pdbx_description
1 polymer ?
#
loop_
_entity_poly.entity_id
_entity_poly.type
_entity_poly.pdbx_seq_one_letter_code
_entity_poly.pdbx_strand_id
1 'polypeptide(L)'
;MTAFGPRQQTEILGDAFDEVVLYQDQGQRGRADGEVLGLLRQGLENAKRARDVKEIRGELVAIDAAFASLKAGELCLILVDQVEEALGYITKRVIAG
;
A
#
# COMPACT_ATOMS: atom_id res chain seq x y z
N MET A 1 -0.36 -22.56 4.77
CA MET A 1 -0.48 -21.42 3.82
C MET A 1 0.56 -20.40 4.26
N THR A 2 1.69 -20.32 3.56
CA THR A 2 2.79 -19.43 3.95
C THR A 2 2.38 -18.00 3.58
N ALA A 3 2.22 -17.11 4.56
CA ALA A 3 2.00 -15.70 4.28
C ALA A 3 3.24 -15.12 3.58
N PHE A 4 3.04 -14.41 2.48
CA PHE A 4 4.13 -13.73 1.78
C PHE A 4 4.66 -12.59 2.66
N GLY A 5 5.98 -12.48 2.78
CA GLY A 5 6.61 -11.37 3.50
C GLY A 5 6.49 -10.06 2.72
N PRO A 6 6.71 -8.88 3.37
CA PRO A 6 6.53 -7.57 2.74
C PRO A 6 7.32 -7.42 1.42
N ARG A 7 8.57 -7.89 1.38
CA ARG A 7 9.41 -7.85 0.18
C ARG A 7 8.79 -8.62 -1.00
N GLN A 8 8.42 -9.89 -0.77
CA GLN A 8 7.88 -10.75 -1.81
C GLN A 8 6.52 -10.26 -2.33
N GLN A 9 5.71 -9.65 -1.46
CA GLN A 9 4.47 -9.00 -1.86
C GLN A 9 4.74 -7.89 -2.90
N THR A 10 5.67 -6.99 -2.61
CA THR A 10 6.02 -5.90 -3.54
C THR A 10 6.78 -6.38 -4.79
N GLU A 11 7.54 -7.47 -4.73
CA GLU A 11 8.14 -8.10 -5.93
C GLU A 11 7.07 -8.48 -6.96
N ILE A 12 5.91 -8.98 -6.51
CA ILE A 12 4.80 -9.34 -7.39
C ILE A 12 4.03 -8.09 -7.84
N LEU A 13 3.72 -7.19 -6.91
CA LEU A 13 2.88 -6.02 -7.20
C LEU A 13 3.58 -4.97 -8.06
N GLY A 14 4.90 -4.85 -7.95
CA GLY A 14 5.70 -3.88 -8.73
C GLY A 14 5.67 -4.13 -10.25
N ASP A 15 5.40 -5.37 -10.67
CA ASP A 15 5.24 -5.72 -12.10
C ASP A 15 3.78 -5.55 -12.58
N ALA A 16 2.82 -5.45 -11.67
CA ALA A 16 1.39 -5.40 -11.99
C ALA A 16 0.80 -3.98 -11.99
N PHE A 17 1.32 -3.07 -11.17
CA PHE A 17 0.76 -1.73 -10.96
C PHE A 17 1.71 -0.62 -11.42
N ASP A 18 1.14 0.48 -11.91
CA ASP A 18 1.90 1.66 -12.40
C ASP A 18 2.31 2.60 -11.25
N GLU A 19 1.46 2.72 -10.23
CA GLU A 19 1.70 3.48 -9.00
C GLU A 19 1.62 2.55 -7.78
N VAL A 20 2.52 2.74 -6.81
CA VAL A 20 2.56 1.97 -5.56
C VAL A 20 2.71 2.92 -4.37
N VAL A 21 1.72 2.89 -3.47
CA VAL A 21 1.78 3.59 -2.18
C VAL A 21 2.16 2.60 -1.09
N LEU A 22 3.37 2.72 -0.58
CA LEU A 22 3.88 1.96 0.56
C LEU A 22 3.54 2.71 1.84
N TYR A 23 3.05 1.99 2.85
CA TYR A 23 2.80 2.59 4.14
C TYR A 23 3.29 1.76 5.30
N GLN A 24 3.48 2.44 6.43
CA GLN A 24 3.72 1.81 7.72
C GLN A 24 2.91 2.53 8.79
N ASP A 25 2.23 1.73 9.62
CA ASP A 25 1.53 2.20 10.81
C ASP A 25 2.32 1.86 12.09
N GLN A 26 1.77 2.22 13.25
CA GLN A 26 2.36 1.98 14.57
C GLN A 26 2.41 0.47 14.92
N GLY A 27 1.57 -0.35 14.26
CA GLY A 27 1.54 -1.81 14.39
C GLY A 27 2.74 -2.50 13.72
N GLN A 28 3.96 -2.29 14.20
CA GLN A 28 5.19 -2.81 13.57
C GLN A 28 5.36 -4.34 13.73
N ARG A 29 4.46 -5.02 14.46
CA ARG A 29 4.45 -6.49 14.68
C ARG A 29 5.84 -7.07 15.01
N GLY A 30 6.58 -6.38 15.87
CA GLY A 30 7.92 -6.77 16.32
C GLY A 30 9.08 -6.30 15.44
N ARG A 31 8.82 -5.52 14.38
CA ARG A 31 9.84 -4.87 13.55
C ARG A 31 10.23 -3.51 14.12
N ALA A 32 11.41 -3.02 13.72
CA ALA A 32 11.85 -1.67 14.03
C ALA A 32 11.12 -0.63 13.18
N ASP A 33 11.11 0.62 13.65
CA ASP A 33 10.53 1.73 12.91
C ASP A 33 11.24 1.90 11.55
N GLY A 34 10.47 1.93 10.47
CA GLY A 34 10.98 2.05 9.11
C GLY A 34 11.37 0.72 8.46
N GLU A 35 11.46 -0.37 9.23
CA GLU A 35 11.87 -1.68 8.70
C GLU A 35 10.84 -2.23 7.69
N VAL A 36 9.53 -2.04 7.95
CA VAL A 36 8.47 -2.47 7.02
C VAL A 36 8.59 -1.75 5.69
N LEU A 37 8.72 -0.42 5.69
CA LEU A 37 8.93 0.36 4.47
C LEU A 37 10.20 -0.06 3.75
N GLY A 38 11.28 -0.33 4.49
CA GLY A 38 12.53 -0.84 3.92
C GLY A 38 12.35 -2.14 3.17
N LEU A 39 11.63 -3.11 3.74
CA LEU A 39 11.37 -4.41 3.10
C LEU A 39 10.45 -4.28 1.88
N LEU A 40 9.40 -3.45 1.97
CA LEU A 40 8.51 -3.18 0.85
C LEU A 40 9.25 -2.50 -0.32
N ARG A 41 10.09 -1.51 -0.03
CA ARG A 41 10.90 -0.84 -1.05
C ARG A 41 11.88 -1.81 -1.72
N GLN A 42 12.53 -2.69 -0.95
CA GLN A 42 13.44 -3.70 -1.51
C GLN A 42 12.75 -4.60 -2.54
N GLY A 43 11.48 -4.95 -2.34
CA GLY A 43 10.76 -5.76 -3.32
C GLY A 43 10.46 -5.05 -4.63
N LEU A 44 10.45 -3.71 -4.64
CA LEU A 44 10.25 -2.90 -5.84
C LEU A 44 11.55 -2.62 -6.62
N GLU A 45 12.73 -2.97 -6.10
CA GLU A 45 14.01 -2.66 -6.76
C GLU A 45 14.10 -3.16 -8.21
N ASN A 46 13.43 -4.28 -8.50
CA ASN A 46 13.41 -4.90 -9.83
C ASN A 46 12.06 -4.75 -10.56
N ALA A 47 11.15 -3.92 -10.03
CA ALA A 47 9.84 -3.69 -10.62
C ALA A 47 9.96 -3.12 -12.04
N LYS A 48 9.25 -3.72 -12.98
CA LYS A 48 9.29 -3.32 -14.40
C LYS A 48 8.21 -2.30 -14.75
N ARG A 49 7.11 -2.27 -13.97
CA ARG A 49 5.94 -1.46 -14.27
C ARG A 49 5.76 -0.29 -13.33
N ALA A 50 5.94 -0.49 -12.02
CA ALA A 50 5.81 0.59 -11.05
C ALA A 50 6.79 1.73 -11.35
N ARG A 51 6.26 2.93 -11.59
CA ARG A 51 7.03 4.16 -11.90
C ARG A 51 6.87 5.24 -10.84
N ASP A 52 5.71 5.30 -10.18
CA ASP A 52 5.46 6.23 -9.09
C ASP A 52 5.37 5.45 -7.77
N VAL A 53 6.31 5.71 -6.86
CA VAL A 53 6.39 5.02 -5.56
C VAL A 53 6.39 6.07 -4.46
N LYS A 54 5.42 5.98 -3.55
CA LYS A 54 5.26 6.89 -2.41
C LYS A 54 5.42 6.11 -1.12
N GLU A 55 6.16 6.67 -0.15
CA GLU A 55 6.26 6.12 1.20
C GLU A 55 5.51 7.04 2.17
N ILE A 56 4.50 6.52 2.85
CA ILE A 56 3.61 7.30 3.72
C ILE A 56 3.52 6.65 5.11
N ARG A 57 3.49 7.47 6.16
CA ARG A 57 3.23 6.99 7.53
C ARG A 57 1.74 7.13 7.84
N GLY A 58 1.14 6.04 8.31
CA GLY A 58 -0.29 5.93 8.62
C GLY A 58 -1.12 5.40 7.46
N GLU A 59 -2.00 4.43 7.78
CA GLU A 59 -2.82 3.72 6.78
C GLU A 59 -3.84 4.65 6.09
N LEU A 60 -4.60 5.45 6.85
CA LEU A 60 -5.66 6.30 6.28
C LEU A 60 -5.10 7.37 5.33
N VAL A 61 -3.94 7.93 5.65
CA VAL A 61 -3.26 8.92 4.80
C VAL A 61 -2.80 8.28 3.50
N ALA A 62 -2.33 7.03 3.55
CA ALA A 62 -1.96 6.27 2.35
C ALA A 62 -3.17 5.96 1.47
N ILE A 63 -4.33 5.64 2.07
CA ILE A 63 -5.60 5.46 1.35
C ILE A 63 -6.01 6.76 0.66
N ASP A 64 -5.93 7.90 1.33
CA ASP A 64 -6.23 9.19 0.71
C ASP A 64 -5.29 9.53 -0.45
N ALA A 65 -4.00 9.23 -0.31
CA ALA A 65 -3.03 9.44 -1.38
C ALA A 65 -3.33 8.57 -2.60
N ALA A 66 -3.69 7.30 -2.40
CA ALA A 66 -4.10 6.40 -3.47
C ALA A 66 -5.39 6.86 -4.15
N PHE A 67 -6.35 7.39 -3.39
CA PHE A 67 -7.61 7.91 -3.95
C PHE A 67 -7.42 9.22 -4.71
N ALA A 68 -6.49 10.07 -4.27
CA ALA A 68 -6.19 11.35 -4.92
C ALA A 68 -5.58 11.17 -6.31
N SER A 69 -4.85 10.07 -6.56
CA SER A 69 -4.28 9.78 -7.87
C SER A 69 -5.17 8.91 -8.77
N LEU A 70 -6.15 8.22 -8.20
CA LEU A 70 -7.03 7.28 -8.90
C LEU A 70 -7.94 7.99 -9.91
N LYS A 71 -7.98 7.48 -11.13
CA LYS A 71 -8.84 8.00 -12.22
C LYS A 71 -9.98 7.04 -12.56
N ALA A 72 -10.99 7.58 -13.22
CA ALA A 72 -12.11 6.78 -13.72
C ALA A 72 -11.60 5.66 -14.65
N GLY A 73 -12.01 4.42 -14.36
CA GLY A 73 -11.60 3.24 -15.12
C GLY A 73 -10.31 2.57 -14.64
N GLU A 74 -9.61 3.14 -13.66
CA GLU A 74 -8.44 2.51 -13.05
C GLU A 74 -8.84 1.59 -11.88
N LEU A 75 -7.95 0.65 -11.54
CA LEU A 75 -8.11 -0.28 -10.44
C LEU A 75 -7.18 0.12 -9.29
N CYS A 76 -7.73 0.29 -8.09
CA CYS A 76 -6.97 0.47 -6.86
C CYS A 76 -7.03 -0.81 -6.00
N LEU A 77 -5.87 -1.35 -5.64
CA LEU A 77 -5.74 -2.44 -4.67
C LEU A 77 -5.22 -1.89 -3.34
N ILE A 78 -6.00 -2.04 -2.26
CA ILE A 78 -5.61 -1.61 -0.92
C ILE A 78 -5.45 -2.86 -0.03
N LEU A 79 -4.25 -3.02 0.52
CA LEU A 79 -3.91 -4.11 1.44
C LEU A 79 -3.77 -3.52 2.85
N VAL A 80 -4.78 -3.75 3.68
CA VAL A 80 -5.00 -3.09 4.98
C VAL A 80 -4.66 -4.02 6.14
N ASP A 81 -4.16 -3.47 7.25
CA ASP A 81 -3.97 -4.27 8.48
C ASP A 81 -5.22 -4.22 9.37
N GLN A 82 -5.88 -3.06 9.42
CA GLN A 82 -7.09 -2.83 10.22
C GLN A 82 -8.34 -2.87 9.34
N VAL A 83 -8.81 -4.08 9.02
CA VAL A 83 -9.85 -4.34 8.01
C VAL A 83 -11.12 -3.50 8.25
N GLU A 84 -11.69 -3.53 9.45
CA GLU A 84 -12.95 -2.84 9.74
C GLU A 84 -12.82 -1.31 9.66
N GLU A 85 -11.73 -0.76 10.19
CA GLU A 85 -11.47 0.68 10.16
C GLU A 85 -11.28 1.17 8.72
N ALA A 86 -10.46 0.46 7.95
CA ALA A 86 -10.16 0.80 6.57
C ALA A 86 -11.40 0.72 5.67
N LEU A 87 -12.20 -0.35 5.80
CA LEU A 87 -13.44 -0.50 5.03
C LEU A 87 -14.44 0.62 5.37
N GLY A 88 -14.56 0.99 6.66
CA GLY A 88 -15.38 2.11 7.09
C GLY A 88 -14.90 3.44 6.49
N TYR A 89 -13.59 3.65 6.44
CA TYR A 89 -12.99 4.85 5.84
C TYR A 89 -13.20 4.91 4.33
N ILE A 90 -12.87 3.83 3.62
CA ILE A 90 -13.03 3.67 2.17
C ILE A 90 -14.50 3.89 1.78
N THR A 91 -15.45 3.32 2.52
CA THR A 91 -16.88 3.50 2.26
C THR A 91 -17.29 4.96 2.32
N LYS A 92 -16.82 5.71 3.33
CA LYS A 92 -17.09 7.16 3.42
C LYS A 92 -16.51 7.92 2.23
N ARG A 93 -15.28 7.60 1.82
CA ARG A 93 -14.61 8.25 0.69
C ARG A 93 -15.32 7.96 -0.64
N VAL A 94 -15.74 6.72 -0.88
CA VAL A 94 -16.49 6.33 -2.09
C VAL A 94 -17.86 7.01 -2.15
N ILE A 95 -18.56 7.15 -1.02
CA ILE A 95 -19.87 7.82 -0.97
C ILE A 95 -19.74 9.34 -1.18
N ALA A 96 -18.66 9.94 -0.70
CA ALA A 96 -18.42 11.38 -0.83
C ALA A 96 -18.19 11.85 -2.29
N GLY A 97 -17.73 10.94 -3.16
CA GLY A 97 -17.26 11.26 -4.51
C GLY A 97 -15.91 11.97 -4.51
#